data_AF-A0A534P9V2-F1
#
_entry.id   AF-A0A534P9V2-F1
#
_cell.length_a   1.000
_cell.length_b   1.000
_cell.length_c   1.000
_cell.angle_alpha   90.00
_cell.angle_beta   90.00
_cell.angle_gamma   90.00
#
_symmetry.space_group_name_H-M   'P 1'
#
loop_
_entity.id
_entity.type
_entity.pdbx_description
1 polymer ?
#
loop_
_entity_poly.entity_id
_entity_poly.type
_entity_poly.pdbx_seq_one_letter_code
_entity_poly.pdbx_strand_id
1 'polypeptide(L)'
;MLTTEIHHCKECVDLLGEYIEGTLPPDRAQALEDHLSLCPPCITFVRTYKATRKLCRHALVRDMPRELMHSLSSFLAERVPGFSCSESDKSAASVAPAADTAPKKV
;
A
#
# COMPACT_ATOMS: atom_id res chain seq x y z
N MET A 1 -10.29 25.57 4.24
CA MET A 1 -11.11 24.57 4.95
C MET A 1 -11.58 23.54 3.93
N LEU A 2 -11.40 22.24 4.15
CA LEU A 2 -11.99 21.23 3.26
C LEU A 2 -13.51 21.33 3.33
N THR A 3 -14.11 22.00 2.36
CA THR A 3 -15.57 22.09 2.20
C THR A 3 -16.14 20.89 1.45
N THR A 4 -15.44 19.75 1.50
CA THR A 4 -15.95 18.48 0.98
C THR A 4 -16.51 17.73 2.17
N GLU A 5 -17.81 17.84 2.38
CA GLU A 5 -18.50 16.99 3.34
C GLU A 5 -18.36 15.54 2.85
N ILE A 6 -17.53 14.77 3.55
CA ILE A 6 -17.40 13.33 3.30
C ILE A 6 -18.63 12.68 3.90
N HIS A 7 -19.66 12.48 3.07
CA HIS A 7 -20.92 11.92 3.52
C HIS A 7 -20.89 10.39 3.58
N HIS A 8 -19.94 9.75 2.88
CA HIS A 8 -19.89 8.31 2.73
C HIS A 8 -18.52 7.72 3.07
N CYS A 9 -18.52 6.55 3.74
CA CYS A 9 -17.29 5.84 4.09
C CYS A 9 -16.40 5.56 2.88
N LYS A 10 -17.00 5.28 1.72
CA LYS A 10 -16.27 5.01 0.47
C LYS A 10 -15.41 6.22 0.05
N GLU A 11 -15.97 7.41 0.05
CA GLU A 11 -15.27 8.64 -0.33
C GLU A 11 -14.07 8.93 0.58
N CYS A 12 -14.22 8.64 1.88
CA CYS A 12 -13.11 8.74 2.84
C CYS A 12 -11.96 7.78 2.48
N VAL A 13 -12.29 6.52 2.19
CA VAL A 13 -11.31 5.49 1.85
C VAL A 13 -10.63 5.80 0.52
N ASP A 14 -11.38 6.25 -0.49
CA ASP A 14 -10.85 6.62 -1.81
C ASP A 14 -9.88 7.81 -1.67
N LEU A 15 -10.27 8.86 -0.95
CA LEU A 15 -9.41 10.02 -0.67
C LEU A 15 -8.11 9.63 0.04
N LEU A 16 -8.20 8.81 1.09
CA LEU A 16 -7.02 8.34 1.82
C LEU A 16 -6.17 7.35 1.00
N GLY A 17 -6.80 6.62 0.09
CA GLY A 17 -6.15 5.77 -0.89
C GLY A 17 -5.22 6.58 -1.78
N GLU A 18 -5.78 7.57 -2.47
CA GLU A 18 -5.08 8.51 -3.35
C GLU A 18 -4.00 9.31 -2.63
N TYR A 19 -4.31 9.78 -1.42
CA TYR A 19 -3.36 10.52 -0.59
C TYR A 19 -2.11 9.70 -0.25
N ILE A 20 -2.28 8.44 0.17
CA ILE A 20 -1.14 7.58 0.52
C ILE A 20 -0.36 7.13 -0.72
N GLU A 21 -1.04 6.98 -1.86
CA GLU A 21 -0.41 6.64 -3.14
C GLU A 21 0.30 7.84 -3.80
N GLY A 22 0.10 9.05 -3.27
CA GLY A 22 0.66 10.27 -3.83
C GLY A 22 0.03 10.68 -5.16
N THR A 23 -1.15 10.15 -5.48
CA THR A 23 -1.89 10.45 -6.71
C THR A 23 -2.90 11.57 -6.53
N LEU A 24 -3.10 12.04 -5.29
CA LEU A 24 -4.00 13.14 -4.98
C LEU A 24 -3.48 14.46 -5.56
N PRO A 25 -4.35 15.30 -6.19
CA PRO A 25 -3.94 16.62 -6.68
C PRO A 25 -3.32 17.48 -5.57
N PRO A 26 -2.28 18.29 -5.88
CA PRO A 26 -1.50 19.01 -4.87
C PRO A 26 -2.35 19.93 -3.99
N ASP A 27 -3.32 20.63 -4.57
CA ASP A 27 -4.23 21.51 -3.82
C ASP A 27 -5.07 20.75 -2.80
N ARG A 28 -5.50 19.53 -3.14
CA ARG A 28 -6.28 18.65 -2.24
C ARG A 28 -5.40 18.01 -1.18
N ALA A 29 -4.18 17.61 -1.54
CA ALA A 29 -3.21 17.08 -0.60
C ALA A 29 -2.84 18.14 0.45
N GLN A 30 -2.58 19.37 0.03
CA GLN A 30 -2.30 20.46 0.97
C GLN A 30 -3.48 20.73 1.91
N ALA A 31 -4.71 20.77 1.39
CA ALA A 31 -5.89 20.99 2.22
C ALA A 31 -6.09 19.87 3.25
N LEU A 32 -5.84 18.60 2.86
CA LEU A 32 -5.87 17.45 3.78
C LEU A 32 -4.82 17.58 4.87
N GLU A 33 -3.62 18.02 4.52
CA GLU A 33 -2.51 18.20 5.44
C GLU A 33 -2.78 19.29 6.47
N ASP A 34 -3.35 20.41 6.03
CA ASP A 34 -3.79 21.48 6.89
C ASP A 34 -4.83 20.95 7.90
N HIS A 35 -5.78 20.12 7.47
CA HIS A 35 -6.76 19.49 8.37
C HIS A 35 -6.12 18.50 9.34
N LEU A 36 -5.23 17.64 8.87
CA LEU A 36 -4.52 16.68 9.71
C LEU A 36 -3.71 17.41 10.79
N SER A 37 -3.06 18.53 10.45
CA SER A 37 -2.28 19.33 11.40
C SER A 37 -3.11 19.89 12.57
N LEU A 38 -4.40 20.13 12.34
CA LEU A 38 -5.33 20.71 13.30
C LEU A 38 -6.21 19.67 14.01
N CYS A 39 -6.16 18.40 13.58
CA CYS A 39 -7.11 17.37 13.99
C CYS A 39 -6.41 16.06 14.45
N PRO A 40 -6.04 15.95 15.74
CA PRO A 40 -5.47 14.73 16.32
C PRO A 40 -6.24 13.42 16.09
N PRO A 41 -7.59 13.37 16.15
CA PRO A 41 -8.30 12.11 15.88
C PRO A 41 -8.14 11.67 14.42
N CYS A 42 -8.12 12.59 13.47
CA CYS A 42 -7.91 12.26 12.06
C CYS A 42 -6.48 11.74 11.82
N ILE A 43 -5.47 12.33 12.46
CA ILE A 43 -4.10 11.77 12.44
C ILE A 43 -4.09 10.32 12.93
N THR A 44 -4.77 10.06 14.05
CA THR A 44 -4.83 8.71 14.64
C THR A 44 -5.51 7.73 13.68
N PHE A 45 -6.61 8.13 13.04
CA PHE A 45 -7.28 7.32 12.03
C PHE A 45 -6.38 7.02 10.83
N VAL A 46 -5.70 8.02 10.26
CA VAL A 46 -4.79 7.84 9.12
C VAL A 46 -3.64 6.90 9.48
N ARG A 47 -3.10 6.97 10.70
CA ARG A 47 -2.08 6.03 11.19
C ARG A 47 -2.58 4.60 11.21
N THR A 48 -3.77 4.37 11.78
CA THR A 48 -4.39 3.04 11.80
C THR A 48 -4.67 2.53 10.38
N TYR A 49 -5.21 3.38 9.50
CA TYR A 49 -5.46 3.03 8.11
C TYR A 49 -4.19 2.63 7.36
N LYS A 50 -3.09 3.39 7.53
CA LYS A 50 -1.76 3.04 6.99
C LYS A 50 -1.27 1.68 7.51
N ALA A 51 -1.46 1.41 8.81
CA ALA A 51 -1.07 0.14 9.41
C ALA A 51 -1.88 -1.04 8.83
N THR A 52 -3.21 -0.89 8.70
CA THR A 52 -4.08 -1.90 8.09
C THR A 52 -3.69 -2.18 6.65
N ARG A 53 -3.46 -1.15 5.83
CA ARG A 53 -3.00 -1.33 4.44
C ARG A 53 -1.69 -2.10 4.37
N LYS A 54 -0.72 -1.78 5.24
CA LYS A 54 0.56 -2.50 5.30
C LYS A 54 0.34 -3.97 5.65
N LEU A 55 -0.50 -4.27 6.64
CA LEU A 55 -0.79 -5.65 7.04
C LEU A 55 -1.47 -6.44 5.91
N CYS A 56 -2.49 -5.86 5.26
CA CYS A 56 -3.14 -6.46 4.11
C CYS A 56 -2.15 -6.69 2.96
N ARG A 57 -1.28 -5.72 2.68
CA ARG A 57 -0.24 -5.86 1.65
C ARG A 57 0.68 -7.03 1.98
N HIS A 58 1.18 -7.14 3.21
CA HIS A 58 2.06 -8.24 3.60
C HIS A 58 1.35 -9.61 3.48
N ALA A 59 0.08 -9.70 3.87
CA ALA A 59 -0.68 -10.94 3.77
C ALA A 59 -0.99 -11.35 2.33
N LEU A 60 -1.11 -10.39 1.41
CA LEU A 60 -1.44 -10.61 0.00
C LEU A 60 -0.22 -10.62 -0.92
N VAL A 61 0.96 -10.23 -0.42
CA VAL A 61 2.21 -10.27 -1.18
C VAL A 61 2.48 -11.72 -1.55
N ARG A 62 2.56 -11.96 -2.85
CA ARG A 62 3.05 -13.21 -3.40
C ARG A 62 4.55 -13.10 -3.57
N ASP A 63 5.25 -14.18 -3.24
CA ASP A 63 6.70 -14.25 -3.44
C ASP A 63 7.06 -14.02 -4.90
N MET A 64 8.12 -13.24 -5.11
CA MET A 64 8.69 -12.98 -6.43
C MET A 64 9.19 -14.31 -7.03
N PRO A 65 8.79 -14.67 -8.26
CA PRO A 65 9.37 -15.83 -8.94
C PRO A 65 10.89 -15.70 -9.05
N ARG A 66 11.61 -16.81 -8.81
CA ARG A 66 13.08 -16.80 -8.77
C ARG A 66 13.70 -16.42 -10.12
N GLU A 67 13.04 -16.81 -11.21
CA GLU A 67 13.47 -16.52 -12.57
C GLU A 67 13.44 -15.02 -12.84
N LEU A 68 12.38 -14.34 -12.38
CA LEU A 68 12.24 -12.89 -12.50
C LEU A 68 13.28 -12.17 -11.63
N MET A 69 13.49 -12.64 -10.39
CA MET A 69 14.51 -12.10 -9.50
C MET A 69 15.92 -12.18 -10.12
N HIS A 70 16.27 -13.32 -10.72
CA HIS A 70 17.58 -13.52 -11.36
C HIS A 70 17.76 -12.66 -12.62
N SER A 71 16.72 -12.59 -13.46
CA SER A 71 16.74 -11.74 -14.66
C SER A 71 16.92 -10.27 -14.32
N LEU A 72 16.19 -9.77 -13.31
CA LEU A 72 16.29 -8.40 -12.83
C LEU A 72 17.66 -8.12 -12.21
N SER A 73 18.20 -9.03 -11.41
CA SER A 73 19.50 -8.81 -10.76
C SER A 73 20.64 -8.78 -11.78
N SER A 74 20.63 -9.64 -12.80
CA SER A 74 21.60 -9.61 -13.92
C SER A 74 21.52 -8.28 -14.67
N PHE A 75 20.31 -7.84 -15.02
CA PHE A 75 20.11 -6.57 -15.73
C PHE A 75 20.60 -5.36 -14.94
N LEU A 76 20.31 -5.31 -13.63
CA LEU A 76 20.73 -4.21 -12.77
C LEU A 76 22.26 -4.21 -12.54
N ALA A 77 22.87 -5.38 -12.37
CA ALA A 77 24.32 -5.50 -12.24
C ALA A 77 25.07 -5.01 -13.49
N GLU A 78 24.51 -5.24 -14.68
CA GLU A 78 25.11 -4.80 -15.94
C GLU A 78 24.95 -3.28 -16.19
N ARG A 79 23.84 -2.68 -15.74
CA ARG A 79 23.46 -1.30 -16.13
C ARG A 79 23.61 -0.26 -15.04
N VAL A 80 23.69 -0.66 -13.77
CA VAL A 80 23.75 0.26 -12.62
C VAL A 80 25.08 0.10 -11.89
N PRO A 81 26.04 1.03 -12.04
CA PRO A 81 27.30 0.97 -11.32
C PRO A 81 27.04 1.06 -9.80
N GLY A 82 27.50 0.04 -9.06
CA GLY A 82 27.33 -0.04 -7.60
C GLY A 82 26.11 -0.84 -7.12
N PHE A 83 25.38 -1.53 -8.00
CA PHE A 83 24.31 -2.43 -7.56
C PHE A 83 24.88 -3.72 -6.93
N SER A 84 24.69 -3.88 -5.61
CA SER A 84 24.97 -5.14 -4.89
C SER A 84 23.65 -5.77 -4.45
N CYS A 85 23.34 -6.96 -4.95
CA CYS A 85 22.17 -7.72 -4.51
C CYS A 85 22.51 -8.45 -3.19
N SER A 86 22.02 -7.98 -2.04
CA SER A 86 22.20 -8.66 -0.75
C SER A 86 21.10 -9.70 -0.51
N GLU A 87 21.49 -10.97 -0.36
CA GLU A 87 20.69 -12.20 -0.28
C GLU A 87 19.78 -12.39 0.96
N SER A 88 19.14 -11.36 1.49
CA SER A 88 18.19 -11.53 2.60
C SER A 88 16.76 -11.76 2.07
N ASP A 89 16.45 -13.01 1.72
CA ASP A 89 15.61 -13.84 2.58
C ASP A 89 15.36 -15.22 1.94
N LYS A 90 15.76 -16.24 2.69
CA LYS A 90 15.31 -17.61 2.47
C LYS A 90 13.86 -17.69 2.93
N SER A 91 12.93 -17.95 2.03
CA SER A 91 11.85 -18.87 2.37
C SER A 91 11.32 -19.58 1.14
N ALA A 92 11.21 -20.89 1.31
CA ALA A 92 10.77 -21.85 0.34
C ALA A 92 9.25 -21.82 0.17
N ALA A 93 8.85 -22.30 -1.01
CA ALA A 93 7.56 -22.87 -1.36
C ALA A 93 6.69 -23.34 -0.19
N SER A 94 5.42 -22.91 -0.17
CA SER A 94 4.29 -23.80 0.07
C SER A 94 3.00 -23.18 -0.49
N VAL A 95 2.55 -23.61 -1.67
CA VAL A 95 1.32 -24.40 -1.88
C VAL A 95 0.03 -23.57 -1.78
N ALA A 96 -0.64 -23.39 -2.92
CA ALA A 96 -2.09 -23.11 -2.96
C ALA A 96 -2.83 -24.33 -2.37
N PRO A 97 -3.89 -24.13 -1.58
CA PRO A 97 -5.25 -24.13 -2.15
C PRO A 97 -6.15 -23.14 -1.36
N ALA A 98 -7.44 -22.92 -1.55
CA ALA A 98 -8.52 -23.50 -2.33
C ALA A 98 -9.56 -22.38 -2.56
N ALA A 99 -10.36 -22.52 -3.60
CA ALA A 99 -11.65 -21.84 -3.69
C ALA A 99 -12.57 -22.30 -2.53
N ASP A 100 -13.32 -21.37 -1.90
CA ASP A 100 -14.63 -21.67 -1.30
C ASP A 100 -15.50 -20.38 -1.16
N THR A 101 -16.43 -20.24 -2.11
CA THR A 101 -17.89 -20.14 -1.91
C THR A 101 -18.52 -19.03 -1.04
N ALA A 102 -19.17 -18.07 -1.75
CA ALA A 102 -20.53 -17.52 -1.52
C ALA A 102 -20.86 -16.64 -0.28
N PRO A 103 -21.89 -15.76 -0.37
CA PRO A 103 -22.06 -14.58 0.46
C PRO A 103 -22.91 -14.82 1.72
N LYS A 104 -22.68 -14.06 2.79
CA LYS A 104 -23.63 -13.94 3.92
C LYS A 104 -24.19 -12.52 4.01
N LYS A 105 -25.51 -12.44 3.78
CA LYS A 105 -26.38 -11.31 4.17
C LYS A 105 -26.32 -11.11 5.68
N VAL A 106 -26.19 -9.86 6.12
CA VAL A 106 -26.82 -9.27 7.31
C VAL A 106 -27.23 -7.86 6.93
#